data_AF-A0A1H7WV39-F1
#
_entry.id   AF-A0A1H7WV39-F1
#
_cell.length_a   1.000
_cell.length_b   1.000
_cell.length_c   1.000
_cell.angle_alpha   90.00
_cell.angle_beta   90.00
_cell.angle_gamma   90.00
#
_symmetry.space_group_name_H-M   'P 1'
#
loop_
_entity.id
_entity.type
_entity.pdbx_description
1 polymer ?
#
loop_
_entity_poly.entity_id
_entity_poly.type
_entity_poly.pdbx_seq_one_letter_code
_entity_poly.pdbx_strand_id
1 'polypeptide(L)'
;MIYYIWIVFSLLLSVYGVVFYWPNYTLDDEFILFNDIATIIIFTPSFFVLCFSVLLQVVQMLLKNNNRLKPLAYIAIYFISVIIFSVITVDKWTAVIIILVNIIGSILGVIHHFLSVLIKKLNKINPKSDSY
;
A
#
# COMPACT_ATOMS: atom_id res chain seq x y z
N MET A 1 -8.71 -5.37 19.83
CA MET A 1 -7.62 -4.36 19.87
C MET A 1 -6.55 -4.60 18.79
N ILE A 2 -6.16 -5.86 18.56
CA ILE A 2 -5.09 -6.28 17.64
C ILE A 2 -5.22 -5.72 16.22
N TYR A 3 -6.44 -5.64 15.66
CA TYR A 3 -6.66 -5.11 14.30
C TYR A 3 -6.27 -3.64 14.17
N TYR A 4 -6.60 -2.83 15.18
CA TYR A 4 -6.25 -1.40 15.16
C TYR A 4 -4.74 -1.21 15.31
N ILE A 5 -4.09 -2.01 16.16
CA ILE A 5 -2.63 -2.02 16.31
C ILE A 5 -1.98 -2.39 14.97
N TRP A 6 -2.45 -3.45 14.31
CA TRP A 6 -1.97 -3.87 12.99
C TRP A 6 -2.08 -2.74 11.95
N ILE A 7 -3.25 -2.10 11.82
CA ILE A 7 -3.46 -1.02 10.84
C ILE A 7 -2.59 0.20 11.16
N VAL A 8 -2.48 0.60 12.44
CA VAL A 8 -1.63 1.74 12.84
C VAL A 8 -0.16 1.43 12.56
N PHE A 9 0.30 0.23 12.87
CA PHE A 9 1.67 -0.19 12.57
C PHE A 9 1.95 -0.19 11.06
N SER A 10 1.04 -0.77 10.26
CA SER A 10 1.15 -0.74 8.80
C SER A 10 1.14 0.67 8.24
N LEU A 11 0.31 1.58 8.79
CA LEU A 11 0.30 2.99 8.40
C LEU A 11 1.66 3.63 8.69
N LEU A 12 2.19 3.50 9.91
CA LEU A 12 3.46 4.12 10.29
C LEU A 12 4.63 3.58 9.45
N LEU A 13 4.71 2.25 9.28
CA LEU A 13 5.77 1.62 8.52
C LEU A 13 5.72 2.00 7.04
N SER A 14 4.51 2.04 6.45
CA SER A 14 4.35 2.41 5.05
C SER A 14 4.59 3.89 4.80
N VAL A 15 4.19 4.78 5.72
CA VAL A 15 4.56 6.21 5.66
C VAL A 15 6.09 6.37 5.76
N TYR A 16 6.74 5.66 6.68
CA TYR A 16 8.20 5.67 6.79
C TYR A 16 8.85 5.24 5.47
N GLY A 17 8.43 4.11 4.90
CA GLY A 17 8.99 3.61 3.65
C GLY A 17 8.78 4.55 2.47
N VAL A 18 7.61 5.19 2.37
CA VAL A 18 7.31 6.15 1.28
C VAL A 18 8.14 7.43 1.43
N VAL A 19 8.26 7.98 2.64
CA VAL A 19 8.94 9.26 2.88
C VAL A 19 10.47 9.11 2.75
N PHE A 20 11.05 8.08 3.37
CA PHE A 20 12.51 7.94 3.42
C PHE A 20 13.10 7.31 2.16
N TYR A 21 12.34 6.49 1.43
CA TYR A 21 12.79 5.84 0.20
C TYR A 21 12.11 6.41 -1.05
N TRP A 22 11.63 7.65 -0.96
CA TRP A 22 11.09 8.35 -2.11
C TRP A 22 12.14 8.39 -3.23
N PRO A 23 11.78 8.12 -4.50
CA PRO A 23 12.72 8.09 -5.63
C PRO A 23 13.15 9.51 -6.06
N ASN A 24 13.77 10.26 -5.15
CA ASN A 24 14.31 11.60 -5.38
C ASN A 24 15.79 11.54 -5.81
N TYR A 25 16.08 10.76 -6.85
CA TYR A 25 17.40 10.71 -7.47
C TYR A 25 17.31 11.02 -8.95
N THR A 26 18.38 11.57 -9.52
CA THR A 26 18.52 11.83 -10.95
C THR A 26 19.34 10.73 -11.63
N LEU A 27 19.32 10.69 -12.97
CA LEU A 27 20.15 9.76 -13.75
C LEU A 27 21.65 10.11 -13.69
N ASP A 28 22.00 11.25 -13.10
CA ASP A 28 23.39 11.70 -12.93
C ASP A 28 23.93 11.43 -11.52
N ASP A 29 23.09 10.93 -10.61
CA ASP A 29 23.49 10.69 -9.22
C ASP A 29 24.42 9.48 -9.09
N GLU A 30 25.29 9.52 -8.07
CA GLU A 30 26.08 8.35 -7.70
C GLU A 30 25.15 7.26 -7.11
N PHE A 31 25.42 5.99 -7.45
CA PHE A 31 24.70 4.82 -6.93
C PHE A 31 23.23 4.67 -7.36
N ILE A 32 22.87 5.06 -8.59
CA ILE A 32 21.51 4.87 -9.17
C ILE A 32 20.98 3.44 -8.96
N LEU A 33 21.79 2.42 -9.18
CA LEU A 33 21.37 1.02 -9.01
C LEU A 33 20.95 0.71 -7.57
N PHE A 34 21.64 1.28 -6.57
CA PHE A 34 21.27 1.09 -5.17
C PHE A 34 19.93 1.78 -4.86
N ASN A 35 19.74 3.00 -5.39
CA ASN A 35 18.49 3.73 -5.25
C ASN A 35 17.32 3.01 -5.94
N ASP A 36 17.54 2.43 -7.11
CA ASP A 36 16.55 1.59 -7.81
C ASP A 36 16.14 0.40 -6.95
N ILE A 37 17.12 -0.34 -6.42
CA ILE A 37 16.88 -1.51 -5.56
C ILE A 37 16.11 -1.11 -4.31
N ALA A 38 16.53 -0.04 -3.63
CA ALA A 38 15.85 0.47 -2.44
C ALA A 38 14.40 0.89 -2.76
N THR A 39 14.18 1.51 -3.92
CA THR A 39 12.85 1.94 -4.36
C THR A 39 11.95 0.72 -4.67
N ILE A 40 12.49 -0.31 -5.31
CA ILE A 40 11.72 -1.53 -5.63
C ILE A 40 11.42 -2.33 -4.35
N ILE A 41 12.39 -2.49 -3.45
CA ILE A 41 12.25 -3.36 -2.28
C ILE A 41 11.50 -2.69 -1.13
N ILE A 42 11.64 -1.36 -0.95
CA ILE A 42 11.10 -0.66 0.22
C ILE A 42 9.99 0.30 -0.17
N PHE A 43 10.25 1.23 -1.08
CA PHE A 43 9.27 2.25 -1.47
C PHE A 43 8.03 1.63 -2.11
N THR A 44 8.21 0.72 -3.08
CA THR A 44 7.10 0.11 -3.83
C THR A 44 6.12 -0.62 -2.91
N PRO A 45 6.53 -1.60 -2.07
CA PRO A 45 5.60 -2.24 -1.15
C PRO A 45 4.97 -1.26 -0.17
N SER A 46 5.75 -0.29 0.35
CA SER A 46 5.24 0.73 1.26
C SER A 46 4.16 1.60 0.61
N PHE A 47 4.38 2.02 -0.63
CA PHE A 47 3.45 2.81 -1.42
C PHE A 47 2.13 2.06 -1.63
N PHE A 48 2.17 0.81 -2.08
CA PHE A 48 0.95 0.03 -2.30
C PHE A 48 0.25 -0.37 -1.00
N VAL A 49 0.98 -0.59 0.10
CA VAL A 49 0.36 -0.77 1.41
C VAL A 49 -0.35 0.52 1.83
N LEU A 50 0.27 1.68 1.67
CA LEU A 50 -0.30 2.97 2.08
C LEU A 50 -1.48 3.40 1.19
N CYS A 51 -1.21 3.61 -0.10
CA CYS A 51 -2.13 4.25 -1.05
C CYS A 51 -3.25 3.32 -1.49
N PHE A 52 -3.02 2.00 -1.51
CA PHE A 52 -4.05 1.02 -1.82
C PHE A 52 -4.60 0.39 -0.55
N SER A 53 -3.81 -0.39 0.19
CA SER A 53 -4.34 -1.24 1.26
C SER A 53 -4.95 -0.47 2.45
N VAL A 54 -4.21 0.49 3.02
CA VAL A 54 -4.65 1.28 4.18
C VAL A 54 -5.81 2.20 3.79
N LEU A 55 -5.72 2.84 2.61
CA LEU A 55 -6.78 3.70 2.12
C LEU A 55 -8.10 2.92 1.89
N LEU A 56 -8.02 1.69 1.40
CA LEU A 56 -9.19 0.80 1.34
C LEU A 56 -9.79 0.51 2.73
N GLN A 57 -8.97 0.35 3.77
CA GLN A 57 -9.49 0.15 5.13
C GLN A 57 -10.22 1.38 5.65
N VAL A 58 -9.72 2.58 5.34
CA VAL A 58 -10.41 3.85 5.64
C VAL A 58 -11.74 3.91 4.90
N VAL A 59 -11.77 3.59 3.62
CA VAL A 59 -13.03 3.55 2.83
C VAL A 59 -14.02 2.52 3.37
N GLN A 60 -13.56 1.33 3.79
CA GLN A 60 -14.42 0.35 4.42
C GLN A 60 -15.08 0.86 5.70
N MET A 61 -14.36 1.68 6.47
CA MET A 61 -14.87 2.30 7.67
C MET A 61 -15.91 3.39 7.33
N LEU A 62 -15.59 4.28 6.39
CA LEU A 62 -16.48 5.38 5.98
C LEU A 62 -17.75 4.89 5.29
N LEU A 63 -17.62 3.90 4.39
CA LEU A 63 -18.74 3.36 3.61
C LEU A 63 -19.38 2.13 4.26
N LYS A 64 -19.25 1.93 5.58
CA LYS A 64 -19.69 0.71 6.29
C LYS A 64 -21.09 0.23 5.85
N ASN A 65 -22.04 1.14 5.65
CA ASN A 65 -23.43 0.85 5.32
C ASN A 65 -23.76 0.91 3.81
N ASN A 66 -22.85 1.40 2.95
CA ASN A 66 -23.13 1.63 1.54
C ASN A 66 -22.43 0.59 0.63
N ASN A 67 -23.03 -0.60 0.53
CA ASN A 67 -22.44 -1.72 -0.20
C ASN A 67 -22.35 -1.53 -1.72
N ARG A 68 -23.14 -0.59 -2.30
CA ARG A 68 -23.09 -0.31 -3.74
C ARG A 68 -21.85 0.50 -4.14
N LEU A 69 -21.39 1.41 -3.27
CA LEU A 69 -20.24 2.28 -3.57
C LEU A 69 -18.89 1.63 -3.25
N LYS A 70 -18.83 0.60 -2.40
CA LYS A 70 -17.56 -0.04 -2.00
C LYS A 70 -16.78 -0.60 -3.20
N PRO A 71 -17.37 -1.40 -4.11
CA PRO A 71 -16.62 -1.96 -5.24
C PRO A 71 -16.07 -0.86 -6.15
N LEU A 72 -16.86 0.18 -6.40
CA LEU A 72 -16.43 1.32 -7.22
C LEU A 72 -15.25 2.05 -6.57
N ALA A 73 -15.31 2.30 -5.26
CA ALA A 73 -14.22 2.91 -4.53
C ALA A 73 -12.96 2.03 -4.58
N TYR A 74 -13.09 0.70 -4.53
CA TYR A 74 -11.94 -0.21 -4.58
C TYR A 74 -11.22 -0.14 -5.92
N ILE A 75 -12.00 -0.18 -7.00
CA ILE A 75 -11.50 -0.06 -8.37
C ILE A 75 -10.84 1.31 -8.56
N ALA A 76 -11.51 2.39 -8.12
CA ALA A 76 -10.98 3.74 -8.23
C ALA A 76 -9.65 3.90 -7.48
N ILE A 77 -9.57 3.42 -6.23
CA ILE A 77 -8.35 3.51 -5.41
C ILE A 77 -7.21 2.72 -6.03
N TYR A 78 -7.49 1.54 -6.59
CA TYR A 78 -6.49 0.76 -7.32
C TYR A 78 -5.91 1.55 -8.51
N PHE A 79 -6.77 2.03 -9.41
CA PHE A 79 -6.33 2.77 -10.60
C PHE A 79 -5.60 4.06 -10.24
N ILE A 80 -6.10 4.82 -9.26
CA ILE A 80 -5.44 6.03 -8.77
C ILE A 80 -4.05 5.69 -8.22
N SER A 81 -3.92 4.61 -7.44
CA SER A 81 -2.61 4.19 -6.90
C SER A 81 -1.61 3.84 -8.01
N VAL A 82 -2.04 3.06 -9.01
CA VAL A 82 -1.19 2.69 -10.15
C VAL A 82 -0.79 3.91 -10.98
N ILE A 83 -1.73 4.84 -11.22
CA ILE A 83 -1.46 6.07 -11.97
C ILE A 83 -0.44 6.94 -11.20
N ILE A 84 -0.67 7.17 -9.92
CA ILE A 84 0.24 7.96 -9.08
C ILE A 84 1.64 7.32 -9.07
N PHE A 85 1.74 6.01 -8.86
CA PHE A 85 3.03 5.31 -8.88
C PHE A 85 3.75 5.47 -10.22
N SER A 86 3.01 5.32 -11.32
CA SER A 86 3.56 5.46 -12.67
C SER A 86 4.05 6.88 -12.93
N VAL A 87 3.30 7.90 -12.49
CA VAL A 87 3.73 9.31 -12.59
C VAL A 87 4.99 9.59 -11.77
N ILE A 88 5.12 9.01 -10.57
CA ILE A 88 6.30 9.19 -9.72
C ILE A 88 7.56 8.57 -10.36
N THR A 89 7.40 7.48 -11.11
CA THR A 89 8.52 6.64 -11.59
C THR A 89 8.83 6.76 -13.08
N VAL A 90 8.00 7.48 -13.86
CA VAL A 90 8.12 7.57 -15.32
C VAL A 90 9.46 8.11 -15.81
N ASP A 91 10.03 9.08 -15.08
CA ASP A 91 11.31 9.68 -15.43
C ASP A 91 12.52 8.89 -14.90
N LYS A 92 12.28 7.81 -14.14
CA LYS A 92 13.32 7.01 -13.49
C LYS A 92 13.56 5.68 -14.21
N TRP A 93 12.48 5.06 -14.69
CA TRP A 93 12.52 3.70 -15.22
C TRP A 93 11.86 3.59 -16.59
N THR A 94 12.25 2.54 -17.32
CA THR A 94 11.56 2.20 -18.57
C THR A 94 10.12 1.76 -18.30
N ALA A 95 9.23 1.96 -19.27
CA ALA A 95 7.82 1.56 -19.15
C ALA A 95 7.64 0.08 -18.78
N VAL A 96 8.51 -0.80 -19.27
CA VAL A 96 8.48 -2.24 -18.95
C VAL A 96 8.73 -2.47 -17.46
N ILE A 97 9.75 -1.83 -16.88
CA ILE A 97 10.05 -1.95 -15.45
C ILE A 97 8.90 -1.40 -14.61
N ILE A 98 8.36 -0.23 -14.98
CA ILE A 98 7.22 0.38 -14.28
C ILE A 98 6.01 -0.56 -14.26
N ILE A 99 5.69 -1.20 -15.38
CA ILE A 99 4.58 -2.17 -15.47
C ILE A 99 4.84 -3.36 -14.53
N LEU A 100 6.05 -3.95 -14.58
CA LEU A 100 6.39 -5.10 -13.73
C LEU A 100 6.34 -4.76 -12.24
N VAL A 101 6.93 -3.63 -11.85
CA VAL A 101 6.97 -3.18 -10.45
C VAL A 101 5.57 -2.81 -9.96
N ASN A 102 4.72 -2.19 -10.79
CA ASN A 102 3.31 -1.96 -10.47
C ASN A 102 2.56 -3.27 -10.20
N ILE A 103 2.76 -4.31 -11.01
CA ILE A 103 2.12 -5.61 -10.82
C ILE A 103 2.55 -6.23 -9.49
N ILE A 104 3.86 -6.28 -9.22
CA ILE A 104 4.41 -6.85 -7.99
C ILE A 104 3.93 -6.08 -6.76
N GLY A 105 4.03 -4.74 -6.80
CA GLY A 105 3.57 -3.87 -5.72
C GLY A 105 2.08 -4.01 -5.45
N SER A 106 1.28 -4.10 -6.51
CA SER A 106 -0.17 -4.34 -6.41
C SER A 106 -0.49 -5.66 -5.72
N ILE A 107 0.22 -6.74 -6.07
CA ILE A 107 0.06 -8.05 -5.42
C ILE A 107 0.35 -7.93 -3.92
N LEU A 108 1.43 -7.24 -3.53
CA LEU A 108 1.76 -7.02 -2.11
C LEU A 108 0.68 -6.21 -1.37
N GLY A 109 0.15 -5.15 -2.01
CA GLY A 109 -0.96 -4.38 -1.48
C GLY A 109 -2.23 -5.20 -1.27
N VAL A 110 -2.56 -6.09 -2.23
CA VAL A 110 -3.68 -7.03 -2.14
C VAL A 110 -3.47 -8.04 -1.01
N ILE A 111 -2.28 -8.63 -0.89
CA ILE A 111 -1.93 -9.57 0.19
C ILE A 111 -2.11 -8.88 1.55
N HIS A 112 -1.55 -7.68 1.72
CA HIS A 112 -1.70 -6.91 2.95
C HIS A 112 -3.18 -6.60 3.24
N HIS A 113 -3.97 -6.26 2.22
CA HIS A 113 -5.39 -5.97 2.39
C HIS A 113 -6.16 -7.22 2.85
N PHE A 114 -5.89 -8.35 2.21
CA PHE A 114 -6.49 -9.63 2.55
C PHE A 114 -6.18 -10.04 4.00
N LEU A 115 -4.91 -9.94 4.42
CA LEU A 115 -4.49 -10.18 5.80
C LEU A 115 -5.23 -9.26 6.78
N SER A 116 -5.35 -7.98 6.45
CA SER A 116 -6.07 -7.00 7.27
C SER A 116 -7.54 -7.36 7.45
N VAL A 117 -8.22 -7.82 6.38
CA VAL A 117 -9.60 -8.31 6.44
C VAL A 117 -9.71 -9.59 7.29
N LEU A 118 -8.74 -10.50 7.17
CA LEU A 118 -8.71 -11.74 7.94
C LEU A 118 -8.54 -11.45 9.45
N ILE A 119 -7.59 -10.59 9.83
CA ILE A 119 -7.37 -10.17 11.22
C ILE A 119 -8.63 -9.50 11.79
N LYS A 120 -9.30 -8.64 11.00
CA LYS A 120 -10.57 -8.01 11.39
C LYS A 120 -11.67 -9.03 11.66
N LYS A 121 -11.78 -10.06 10.81
CA LYS A 121 -12.76 -11.13 10.98
C LYS A 121 -12.48 -11.96 12.23
N LEU A 122 -11.21 -12.32 12.47
CA LEU A 122 -10.79 -13.08 13.65
C LEU A 122 -11.10 -12.32 14.96
N ASN A 123 -10.80 -11.02 15.02
CA ASN A 123 -11.11 -10.20 16.20
C ASN A 123 -12.62 -10.09 16.48
N LYS A 124 -13.46 -10.11 15.43
CA LYS A 124 -14.91 -10.11 15.62
C LYS A 124 -15.43 -11.43 16.20
N ILE A 125 -14.77 -12.55 15.88
CA ILE A 125 -15.17 -13.89 16.32
C ILE A 125 -14.72 -14.15 17.76
N ASN A 126 -13.57 -13.62 18.19
CA ASN A 126 -13.02 -13.85 19.53
C ASN A 126 -12.81 -12.54 20.32
N PRO A 127 -13.86 -11.91 20.85
CA PRO A 127 -13.74 -10.65 21.59
C PRO A 127 -13.03 -10.80 22.95
N LYS A 128 -12.77 -12.03 23.42
CA LYS A 128 -12.20 -12.31 24.76
C LYS A 128 -10.69 -12.09 24.88
N SER A 129 -9.97 -11.82 23.79
CA SER A 129 -8.55 -11.43 23.86
C SER A 129 -8.34 -9.95 24.21
N ASP A 130 -9.43 -9.18 24.34
CA ASP A 130 -9.40 -7.72 24.55
C ASP A 130 -9.69 -7.33 26.01
N SER A 131 -9.67 -8.28 26.96
CA SER A 131 -10.03 -8.07 28.38
C SER A 131 -8.89 -8.36 29.37
N TYR A 132 -7.64 -8.14 28.98
CA TYR A 132 -6.48 -8.20 29.88
C TYR A 132 -5.60 -6.97 29.70
#